data_AF-A0A2E8JS76-F1
#
_entry.id   AF-A0A2E8JS76-F1
#
_cell.length_a   1.000
_cell.length_b   1.000
_cell.length_c   1.000
_cell.angle_alpha   90.00
_cell.angle_beta   90.00
_cell.angle_gamma   90.00
#
_symmetry.space_group_name_H-M   'P 1'
#
loop_
_entity.id
_entity.type
_entity.pdbx_description
1 polymer ?
#
loop_
_entity_poly.entity_id
_entity_poly.type
_entity_poly.pdbx_seq_one_letter_code
_entity_poly.pdbx_strand_id
1 'polypeptide(L)'
;MLDLLHASDVDRDIAVGFIENLPFNSMYIQLGTDRLTGIEIHHAESGAHKLEGFYVLKYQADEKKGAPAILDFMFVGEPKAHCLDDSTHCFNLQFGGEHSQISIEDSISKGINKWRLCGSLGRGSGLPSEQAAKNMKALIALATKAILYINHGKYDRVVKDDLTAYSKTFSRITNPAKKSDAIRKGAGLYDRILIKPHVLPSNVPSSGEMMAQTERSIHWRRGHFRNQRYGEKLAFSKPVWIAPVLVNRELRAAESELVYPKDYKTAPPSFM
;
A
#
# COMPACT_ATOMS: atom_id res chain seq x y z
N MET A 1 4.70 -8.89 5.11
CA MET A 1 3.91 -7.66 5.34
C MET A 1 2.88 -7.45 4.26
N LEU A 2 3.31 -7.39 3.00
CA LEU A 2 2.41 -7.11 1.89
C LEU A 2 1.24 -8.11 1.83
N ASP A 3 1.49 -9.39 2.10
CA ASP A 3 0.42 -10.41 2.16
C ASP A 3 -0.55 -10.20 3.30
N LEU A 4 -0.05 -9.70 4.44
CA LEU A 4 -0.88 -9.35 5.60
C LEU A 4 -1.77 -8.17 5.26
N LEU A 5 -1.27 -7.17 4.54
CA LEU A 5 -2.06 -6.05 4.07
C LEU A 5 -3.04 -6.50 2.97
N HIS A 6 -2.60 -7.30 2.00
CA HIS A 6 -3.45 -7.82 0.95
C HIS A 6 -4.66 -8.58 1.52
N ALA A 7 -4.41 -9.48 2.48
CA ALA A 7 -5.42 -10.27 3.16
C ALA A 7 -6.21 -9.50 4.24
N SER A 8 -5.79 -8.29 4.61
CA SER A 8 -6.47 -7.50 5.65
C SER A 8 -7.77 -6.88 5.17
N ASP A 9 -8.69 -6.70 6.11
CA ASP A 9 -9.96 -6.01 5.85
C ASP A 9 -9.85 -4.51 6.18
N VAL A 10 -10.66 -3.69 5.52
CA VAL A 10 -10.83 -2.26 5.82
C VAL A 10 -12.28 -2.06 6.16
N ASP A 11 -12.57 -1.55 7.36
CA ASP A 11 -13.95 -1.27 7.76
C ASP A 11 -14.62 -0.27 6.79
N ARG A 12 -15.91 -0.50 6.54
CA ARG A 12 -16.71 0.23 5.53
C ARG A 12 -16.90 1.70 5.83
N ASP A 13 -16.64 2.13 7.05
CA ASP A 13 -16.82 3.51 7.50
C ASP A 13 -15.52 4.32 7.50
N ILE A 14 -14.39 3.72 7.09
CA ILE A 14 -13.12 4.46 6.96
C ILE A 14 -13.21 5.38 5.75
N ALA A 15 -13.17 6.68 6.00
CA ALA A 15 -13.29 7.72 4.99
C ALA A 15 -12.01 7.89 4.15
N VAL A 16 -12.16 8.31 2.90
CA VAL A 16 -11.05 8.63 1.98
C VAL A 16 -10.14 9.73 2.53
N GLY A 17 -10.66 10.64 3.35
CA GLY A 17 -9.83 11.66 4.00
C GLY A 17 -8.64 11.07 4.77
N PHE A 18 -8.73 9.84 5.26
CA PHE A 18 -7.61 9.21 5.99
C PHE A 18 -6.41 8.81 5.10
N ILE A 19 -6.60 8.71 3.79
CA ILE A 19 -5.51 8.46 2.83
C ILE A 19 -5.04 9.74 2.13
N GLU A 20 -5.66 10.90 2.41
CA GLU A 20 -5.27 12.20 1.84
C GLU A 20 -3.98 12.77 2.45
N ASN A 21 -3.64 12.32 3.67
CA ASN A 21 -2.49 12.75 4.45
C ASN A 21 -1.24 11.94 4.10
N LEU A 22 -0.85 11.97 2.82
CA LEU A 22 0.39 11.34 2.38
C LEU A 22 1.61 12.00 3.04
N PRO A 23 2.65 11.23 3.39
CA PRO A 23 3.91 11.81 3.89
C PRO A 23 4.57 12.76 2.87
N PHE A 24 4.37 12.52 1.58
CA PHE A 24 4.87 13.32 0.47
C PHE A 24 3.79 13.49 -0.60
N ASN A 25 3.76 14.63 -1.29
CA ASN A 25 2.80 14.90 -2.38
C ASN A 25 3.00 14.00 -3.61
N SER A 26 4.19 13.44 -3.76
CA SER A 26 4.51 12.43 -4.75
C SER A 26 5.44 11.42 -4.11
N MET A 27 5.09 10.13 -4.23
CA MET A 27 5.94 9.05 -3.77
C MET A 27 5.73 7.80 -4.61
N TYR A 28 6.78 6.98 -4.71
CA TYR A 28 6.71 5.64 -5.24
C TYR A 28 6.73 4.64 -4.09
N ILE A 29 5.76 3.72 -4.08
CA ILE A 29 5.74 2.59 -3.16
C ILE A 29 6.12 1.35 -3.95
N GLN A 30 7.37 0.93 -3.78
CA GLN A 30 7.86 -0.33 -4.34
C GLN A 30 7.42 -1.49 -3.46
N LEU A 31 6.84 -2.52 -4.07
CA LEU A 31 6.51 -3.77 -3.40
C LEU A 31 7.76 -4.64 -3.33
N GLY A 32 7.99 -5.26 -2.16
CA GLY A 32 9.14 -6.13 -1.92
C GLY A 32 9.24 -7.27 -2.94
N THR A 33 10.45 -7.81 -3.12
CA THR A 33 10.81 -8.78 -4.17
C THR A 33 9.94 -10.03 -4.23
N ASP A 34 9.39 -10.47 -3.10
CA ASP A 34 8.65 -11.72 -3.03
C ASP A 34 7.26 -11.61 -3.68
N ARG A 35 6.70 -10.38 -3.81
CA ARG A 35 5.48 -10.02 -4.57
C ARG A 35 4.35 -11.07 -4.50
N LEU A 36 4.08 -11.57 -3.30
CA LEU A 36 3.23 -12.75 -3.04
C LEU A 36 1.71 -12.50 -3.16
N THR A 37 1.29 -11.31 -3.62
CA THR A 37 -0.14 -10.94 -3.70
C THR A 37 -0.89 -11.59 -4.85
N GLY A 38 -0.17 -12.14 -5.85
CA GLY A 38 -0.77 -12.66 -7.08
C GLY A 38 -1.52 -11.61 -7.91
N ILE A 39 -1.37 -10.32 -7.60
CA ILE A 39 -2.00 -9.24 -8.37
C ILE A 39 -1.15 -8.95 -9.60
N GLU A 40 -1.81 -8.96 -10.75
CA GLU A 40 -1.19 -8.73 -12.05
C GLU A 40 -1.76 -7.47 -12.72
N ILE A 41 -0.93 -6.82 -13.51
CA ILE A 41 -1.28 -5.72 -14.40
C ILE A 41 -1.19 -6.25 -15.83
N HIS A 42 -2.25 -6.05 -16.62
CA HIS A 42 -2.31 -6.57 -17.97
C HIS A 42 -1.78 -5.56 -18.99
N HIS A 43 -0.80 -5.99 -19.78
CA HIS A 43 -0.32 -5.33 -20.99
C HIS A 43 -0.92 -6.03 -22.22
N ALA A 44 -1.31 -5.25 -23.24
CA ALA A 44 -2.06 -5.77 -24.38
C ALA A 44 -1.26 -6.78 -25.22
N GLU A 45 0.05 -6.57 -25.35
CA GLU A 45 0.90 -7.37 -26.25
C GLU A 45 1.62 -8.50 -25.51
N SER A 46 2.19 -8.18 -24.35
CA SER A 46 3.01 -9.11 -23.58
C SER A 46 2.25 -9.82 -22.45
N GLY A 47 0.97 -9.49 -22.25
CA GLY A 47 0.08 -10.20 -21.32
C GLY A 47 0.22 -9.73 -19.88
N ALA A 48 0.16 -10.65 -18.92
CA ALA A 48 0.16 -10.31 -17.49
C ALA A 48 1.56 -10.00 -16.95
N HIS A 49 1.70 -8.92 -16.20
CA HIS A 49 2.90 -8.50 -15.48
C HIS A 49 2.64 -8.54 -13.97
N LYS A 50 3.61 -9.01 -13.19
CA LYS A 50 3.51 -8.93 -11.72
C LYS A 50 3.53 -7.47 -11.29
N LEU A 51 2.68 -7.09 -10.34
CA LEU A 51 2.70 -5.75 -9.77
C LEU A 51 4.06 -5.49 -9.08
N GLU A 52 4.82 -4.52 -9.59
CA GLU A 52 6.08 -4.10 -8.99
C GLU A 52 5.84 -3.07 -7.87
N GLY A 53 4.95 -2.12 -8.13
CA GLY A 53 4.80 -0.94 -7.29
C GLY A 53 3.76 0.02 -7.84
N PHE A 54 3.62 1.16 -7.19
CA PHE A 54 2.75 2.21 -7.67
C PHE A 54 3.23 3.59 -7.23
N TYR A 55 3.06 4.57 -8.10
CA TYR A 55 3.18 5.97 -7.75
C TYR A 55 1.86 6.46 -7.17
N VAL A 56 1.95 7.36 -6.19
CA VAL A 56 0.81 8.11 -5.68
C VAL A 56 1.16 9.59 -5.78
N LEU A 57 0.32 10.34 -6.49
CA LEU A 57 0.45 11.78 -6.65
C LEU A 57 -0.78 12.47 -6.09
N LYS A 58 -0.56 13.52 -5.30
CA LYS A 58 -1.59 14.39 -4.77
C LYS A 58 -1.52 15.73 -5.50
N TYR A 59 -2.62 16.13 -6.12
CA TYR A 59 -2.73 17.45 -6.75
C TYR A 59 -4.17 17.96 -6.73
N GLN A 60 -4.33 19.28 -6.89
CA GLN A 60 -5.64 19.92 -7.03
C GLN A 60 -6.01 20.00 -8.52
N ALA A 61 -7.14 19.43 -8.93
CA ALA A 61 -7.63 19.67 -10.27
C ALA A 61 -8.18 21.11 -10.34
N ASP A 62 -7.69 21.91 -11.29
CA ASP A 62 -8.08 23.30 -11.62
C ASP A 62 -8.80 24.07 -10.48
N GLU A 63 -8.00 24.71 -9.61
CA GLU A 63 -8.48 25.49 -8.45
C GLU A 63 -9.57 26.50 -8.79
N LYS A 64 -9.56 27.05 -10.01
CA LYS A 64 -10.49 28.11 -10.43
C LYS A 64 -11.92 27.63 -10.66
N LYS A 65 -12.15 26.31 -10.73
CA LYS A 65 -13.46 25.72 -11.01
C LYS A 65 -14.07 24.98 -9.82
N GLY A 66 -13.46 25.06 -8.63
CA GLY A 66 -13.91 24.30 -7.46
C GLY A 66 -13.83 22.79 -7.69
N ALA A 67 -12.96 22.33 -8.59
CA ALA A 67 -12.80 20.92 -8.86
C ALA A 67 -12.15 20.21 -7.65
N PRO A 68 -12.50 18.94 -7.40
CA PRO A 68 -12.01 18.23 -6.24
C PRO A 68 -10.50 18.00 -6.32
N ALA A 69 -9.89 17.80 -5.17
CA ALA A 69 -8.51 17.35 -5.10
C ALA A 69 -8.43 15.87 -5.54
N ILE A 70 -7.30 15.47 -6.11
CA ILE A 70 -7.11 14.15 -6.73
C ILE A 70 -5.90 13.44 -6.14
N LEU A 71 -6.11 12.20 -5.71
CA LEU A 71 -5.08 11.20 -5.50
C LEU A 71 -5.01 10.34 -6.77
N ASP A 72 -3.94 10.49 -7.53
CA ASP A 72 -3.70 9.72 -8.75
C ASP A 72 -2.71 8.59 -8.48
N PHE A 73 -3.10 7.40 -8.90
CA PHE A 73 -2.36 6.17 -8.72
C PHE A 73 -1.91 5.68 -10.08
N MET A 74 -0.61 5.48 -10.24
CA MET A 74 -0.04 4.84 -11.42
C MET A 74 0.60 3.52 -10.99
N PHE A 75 -0.09 2.41 -11.25
CA PHE A 75 0.38 1.07 -10.98
C PHE A 75 1.38 0.65 -12.05
N VAL A 76 2.50 0.05 -11.63
CA VAL A 76 3.61 -0.35 -12.51
C VAL A 76 3.83 -1.85 -12.40
N GLY A 77 3.83 -2.52 -13.55
CA GLY A 77 4.12 -3.93 -13.70
C GLY A 77 5.60 -4.15 -13.95
N GLU A 78 6.13 -5.27 -13.46
CA GLU A 78 7.51 -5.68 -13.72
C GLU A 78 7.76 -5.80 -15.23
N PRO A 79 8.81 -5.15 -15.76
CA PRO A 79 9.14 -5.27 -17.17
C PRO A 79 9.57 -6.71 -17.49
N LYS A 80 9.15 -7.25 -18.64
CA LYS A 80 9.58 -8.60 -19.05
C LYS A 80 10.87 -8.56 -19.85
N ALA A 81 10.81 -8.06 -21.09
CA ALA A 81 11.98 -8.05 -21.97
C ALA A 81 12.81 -6.76 -21.83
N HIS A 82 12.15 -5.61 -21.72
CA HIS A 82 12.78 -4.29 -21.64
C HIS A 82 11.85 -3.26 -20.99
N CYS A 83 12.35 -2.05 -20.72
CA CYS A 83 11.56 -1.00 -20.05
C CYS A 83 10.33 -0.51 -20.84
N LEU A 84 10.30 -0.65 -22.16
CA LEU A 84 9.12 -0.34 -22.99
C LEU A 84 8.08 -1.48 -23.01
N ASP A 85 8.36 -2.55 -22.28
CA ASP A 85 7.50 -3.72 -22.08
C ASP A 85 7.12 -3.77 -20.60
N ASP A 86 6.90 -2.60 -20.01
CA ASP A 86 6.25 -2.43 -18.72
C ASP A 86 4.74 -2.31 -18.91
N SER A 87 4.00 -2.47 -17.82
CA SER A 87 2.55 -2.31 -17.83
C SER A 87 2.14 -1.24 -16.84
N THR A 88 1.47 -0.19 -17.32
CA THR A 88 1.03 0.92 -16.48
C THR A 88 -0.47 1.09 -16.51
N HIS A 89 -1.10 1.12 -15.33
CA HIS A 89 -2.53 1.35 -15.18
C HIS A 89 -2.74 2.56 -14.26
N CYS A 90 -3.58 3.51 -14.67
CA CYS A 90 -3.87 4.70 -13.88
C CYS A 90 -5.27 4.66 -13.26
N PHE A 91 -5.39 5.16 -12.04
CA PHE A 91 -6.67 5.26 -11.33
C PHE A 91 -6.66 6.47 -10.40
N ASN A 92 -7.77 7.21 -10.34
CA ASN A 92 -7.88 8.37 -9.47
C ASN A 92 -8.97 8.21 -8.41
N LEU A 93 -8.67 8.73 -7.22
CA LEU A 93 -9.64 8.96 -6.15
C LEU A 93 -9.79 10.47 -5.92
N GLN A 94 -11.02 10.91 -5.71
CA GLN A 94 -11.32 12.30 -5.39
C GLN A 94 -11.35 12.49 -3.87
N PHE A 95 -10.85 13.62 -3.40
CA PHE A 95 -10.90 14.04 -2.00
C PHE A 95 -11.08 15.57 -1.90
N GLY A 96 -11.20 16.07 -0.67
CA GLY A 96 -11.52 17.46 -0.36
C GLY A 96 -13.03 17.70 -0.24
N GLY A 97 -13.42 18.58 0.69
CA GLY A 97 -14.83 18.88 0.96
C GLY A 97 -15.64 17.62 1.30
N GLU A 98 -16.78 17.45 0.64
CA GLU A 98 -17.65 16.27 0.83
C GLU A 98 -16.99 14.96 0.40
N HIS A 99 -16.03 14.98 -0.53
CA HIS A 99 -15.37 13.77 -1.01
C HIS A 99 -14.50 13.11 0.07
N SER A 100 -13.90 13.91 0.98
CA SER A 100 -13.09 13.36 2.09
C SER A 100 -13.92 12.59 3.11
N GLN A 101 -15.25 12.78 3.13
CA GLN A 101 -16.17 12.11 4.06
C GLN A 101 -16.74 10.79 3.50
N ILE A 102 -16.54 10.52 2.21
CA ILE A 102 -16.99 9.27 1.58
C ILE A 102 -16.09 8.12 2.05
N SER A 103 -16.67 6.93 2.27
CA SER A 103 -15.88 5.74 2.58
C SER A 103 -14.88 5.40 1.46
N ILE A 104 -13.76 4.77 1.82
CA ILE A 104 -12.79 4.26 0.84
C ILE A 104 -13.46 3.30 -0.14
N GLU A 105 -14.32 2.40 0.36
CA GLU A 105 -15.03 1.42 -0.48
C GLU A 105 -15.96 2.10 -1.50
N ASP A 106 -16.74 3.08 -1.07
CA ASP A 106 -17.66 3.80 -1.95
C ASP A 106 -16.91 4.66 -2.96
N SER A 107 -15.81 5.30 -2.55
CA SER A 107 -14.98 6.10 -3.44
C SER A 107 -14.31 5.24 -4.52
N ILE A 108 -13.77 4.08 -4.15
CA ILE A 108 -13.26 3.08 -5.10
C ILE A 108 -14.37 2.65 -6.06
N SER A 109 -15.55 2.32 -5.54
CA SER A 109 -16.67 1.86 -6.37
C SER A 109 -17.14 2.94 -7.35
N LYS A 110 -17.24 4.20 -6.90
CA LYS A 110 -17.53 5.37 -7.76
C LYS A 110 -16.44 5.55 -8.83
N GLY A 111 -15.16 5.45 -8.44
CA GLY A 111 -14.02 5.55 -9.35
C GLY A 111 -14.02 4.45 -10.43
N ILE A 112 -14.28 3.20 -10.05
CA ILE A 112 -14.39 2.06 -10.98
C ILE A 112 -15.56 2.27 -11.95
N ASN A 113 -16.72 2.69 -11.46
CA ASN A 113 -17.88 2.98 -12.31
C ASN A 113 -17.57 4.09 -13.31
N LYS A 114 -16.95 5.19 -12.84
CA LYS A 114 -16.51 6.28 -13.72
C LYS A 114 -15.48 5.80 -14.74
N TRP A 115 -14.47 5.03 -14.30
CA TRP A 115 -13.44 4.48 -15.18
C TRP A 115 -14.04 3.60 -16.28
N ARG A 116 -15.01 2.75 -15.96
CA ARG A 116 -15.76 1.95 -16.94
C ARG A 116 -16.52 2.83 -17.94
N LEU A 117 -17.18 3.87 -17.46
CA LEU A 117 -17.92 4.81 -18.32
C LEU A 117 -16.98 5.65 -19.19
N CYS A 118 -15.85 6.14 -18.68
CA CYS A 118 -14.89 6.94 -19.43
C CYS A 118 -14.09 6.11 -20.44
N GLY A 119 -13.84 4.83 -20.16
CA GLY A 119 -13.28 3.89 -21.14
C GLY A 119 -14.14 3.77 -22.41
N SER A 120 -15.45 4.04 -22.31
CA SER A 120 -16.34 4.10 -23.48
C SER A 120 -16.16 5.36 -24.35
N LEU A 121 -15.46 6.40 -23.85
CA LEU A 121 -15.41 7.73 -24.46
C LEU A 121 -14.05 8.11 -25.08
N GLY A 122 -13.02 7.25 -25.03
CA GLY A 122 -11.67 7.61 -25.50
C GLY A 122 -10.84 6.47 -26.11
N ARG A 123 -10.67 6.51 -27.44
CA ARG A 123 -9.51 6.03 -28.24
C ARG A 123 -8.88 4.64 -27.99
N GLY A 124 -9.60 3.65 -27.47
CA GLY A 124 -9.13 2.26 -27.52
C GLY A 124 -9.99 1.26 -26.78
N SER A 125 -10.49 0.25 -27.50
CA SER A 125 -11.03 -1.03 -27.02
C SER A 125 -12.10 -1.02 -25.91
N GLY A 126 -13.34 -0.70 -26.26
CA GLY A 126 -14.54 -1.17 -25.54
C GLY A 126 -14.66 -0.80 -24.05
N LEU A 127 -15.75 -1.27 -23.43
CA LEU A 127 -15.88 -1.19 -21.98
C LEU A 127 -14.85 -2.14 -21.34
N PRO A 128 -14.17 -1.74 -20.25
CA PRO A 128 -13.33 -2.67 -19.51
C PRO A 128 -14.12 -3.90 -19.11
N SER A 129 -13.52 -5.09 -19.31
CA SER A 129 -14.14 -6.35 -18.92
C SER A 129 -14.42 -6.39 -17.41
N GLU A 130 -15.34 -7.25 -16.98
CA GLU A 130 -15.60 -7.43 -15.55
C GLU A 130 -14.32 -7.86 -14.79
N GLN A 131 -13.49 -8.69 -15.43
CA GLN A 131 -12.20 -9.10 -14.88
C GLN A 131 -11.24 -7.91 -14.73
N ALA A 132 -11.17 -7.02 -15.72
CA ALA A 132 -10.33 -5.81 -15.63
C ALA A 132 -10.80 -4.89 -14.49
N ALA A 133 -12.11 -4.75 -14.30
CA ALA A 133 -12.67 -3.98 -13.18
C ALA A 133 -12.36 -4.63 -11.81
N LYS A 134 -12.45 -5.97 -11.70
CA LYS A 134 -12.05 -6.71 -10.49
C LYS A 134 -10.57 -6.52 -10.18
N ASN A 135 -9.71 -6.63 -11.19
CA ASN A 135 -8.26 -6.44 -11.04
C ASN A 135 -7.94 -5.00 -10.60
N MET A 136 -8.54 -3.99 -11.24
CA MET A 136 -8.37 -2.60 -10.85
C MET A 136 -8.84 -2.35 -9.41
N LYS A 137 -9.98 -2.91 -9.00
CA LYS A 137 -10.47 -2.83 -7.61
C LYS A 137 -9.46 -3.45 -6.63
N ALA A 138 -8.85 -4.57 -6.97
CA ALA A 138 -7.83 -5.22 -6.14
C ALA A 138 -6.55 -4.37 -6.03
N LEU A 139 -6.10 -3.77 -7.14
CA LEU A 139 -4.95 -2.86 -7.18
C LEU A 139 -5.14 -1.66 -6.26
N ILE A 140 -6.24 -0.92 -6.43
CA ILE A 140 -6.52 0.26 -5.62
C ILE A 140 -6.79 -0.10 -4.16
N ALA A 141 -7.44 -1.23 -3.87
CA ALA A 141 -7.62 -1.69 -2.49
C ALA A 141 -6.29 -2.01 -1.80
N LEU A 142 -5.31 -2.59 -2.51
CA LEU A 142 -3.98 -2.81 -1.95
C LEU A 142 -3.26 -1.48 -1.68
N ALA A 143 -3.32 -0.55 -2.64
CA ALA A 143 -2.69 0.76 -2.50
C ALA A 143 -3.26 1.58 -1.34
N THR A 144 -4.58 1.61 -1.16
CA THR A 144 -5.21 2.32 -0.03
C THR A 144 -4.82 1.70 1.31
N LYS A 145 -4.76 0.36 1.42
CA LYS A 145 -4.28 -0.33 2.62
C LYS A 145 -2.82 0.00 2.93
N ALA A 146 -1.95 0.07 1.91
CA ALA A 146 -0.56 0.45 2.09
C ALA A 146 -0.43 1.89 2.60
N ILE A 147 -1.20 2.83 2.05
CA ILE A 147 -1.22 4.22 2.52
C ILE A 147 -1.74 4.31 3.96
N LEU A 148 -2.86 3.64 4.28
CA LEU A 148 -3.38 3.60 5.66
C LEU A 148 -2.33 3.06 6.64
N TYR A 149 -1.60 2.02 6.25
CA TYR A 149 -0.54 1.46 7.07
C TYR A 149 0.61 2.46 7.29
N ILE A 150 1.03 3.17 6.23
CA ILE A 150 2.04 4.22 6.30
C ILE A 150 1.57 5.39 7.18
N ASN A 151 0.30 5.79 7.07
CA ASN A 151 -0.28 6.90 7.83
C ASN A 151 -0.49 6.57 9.31
N HIS A 152 -0.67 5.29 9.66
CA HIS A 152 -0.75 4.85 11.06
C HIS A 152 0.56 5.09 11.83
N GLY A 153 1.71 5.14 11.14
CA GLY A 153 2.99 5.56 11.71
C GLY A 153 3.68 4.58 12.67
N LYS A 154 3.02 3.48 13.09
CA LYS A 154 3.63 2.45 13.95
C LYS A 154 4.05 1.23 13.13
N TYR A 155 5.26 1.30 12.58
CA TYR A 155 5.92 0.22 11.86
C TYR A 155 7.43 0.36 11.96
N ASP A 156 8.14 -0.76 11.83
CA ASP A 156 9.59 -0.76 11.79
C ASP A 156 10.05 -0.16 10.45
N ARG A 157 10.89 0.88 10.53
CA ARG A 157 11.43 1.58 9.36
C ARG A 157 12.93 1.78 9.45
N VAL A 158 13.59 1.75 8.29
CA VAL A 158 15.00 2.09 8.14
C VAL A 158 15.13 3.12 7.03
N VAL A 159 15.72 4.27 7.35
CA VAL A 159 16.08 5.27 6.35
C VAL A 159 17.35 4.80 5.65
N LYS A 160 17.34 4.85 4.31
CA LYS A 160 18.47 4.56 3.43
C LYS A 160 18.78 5.82 2.63
N ASP A 161 19.91 6.42 2.89
CA ASP A 161 20.39 7.67 2.28
C ASP A 161 21.38 7.39 1.14
N ASP A 162 21.09 6.39 0.31
CA ASP A 162 22.01 5.88 -0.72
C ASP A 162 22.44 6.99 -1.71
N LEU A 163 21.51 7.83 -2.18
CA LEU A 163 21.82 8.92 -3.11
C LEU A 163 22.59 10.03 -2.40
N THR A 164 22.18 10.40 -1.19
CA THR A 164 22.87 11.44 -0.41
C THR A 164 24.30 11.02 -0.06
N ALA A 165 24.50 9.77 0.37
CA ALA A 165 25.81 9.19 0.66
C ALA A 165 26.67 9.11 -0.61
N TYR A 166 26.09 8.66 -1.73
CA TYR A 166 26.78 8.60 -3.02
C TYR A 166 27.18 10.00 -3.53
N SER A 167 26.32 10.99 -3.33
CA SER A 167 26.56 12.38 -3.74
C SER A 167 27.74 13.03 -3.03
N LYS A 168 27.91 12.73 -1.74
CA LYS A 168 29.08 13.18 -0.96
C LYS A 168 30.39 12.59 -1.48
N THR A 169 30.34 11.38 -2.03
CA THR A 169 31.54 10.71 -2.57
C THR A 169 31.99 11.33 -3.89
N PHE A 170 31.07 11.59 -4.83
CA PHE A 170 31.47 12.10 -6.15
C PHE A 170 31.70 13.63 -6.18
N SER A 171 31.16 14.41 -5.24
CA SER A 171 31.45 15.85 -5.14
C SER A 171 32.94 16.14 -4.92
N ARG A 172 33.68 15.14 -4.37
CA ARG A 172 35.13 15.16 -4.17
C ARG A 172 35.94 14.79 -5.43
N ILE A 173 35.28 14.30 -6.47
CA ILE A 173 35.95 13.94 -7.73
C ILE A 173 36.21 15.21 -8.54
N THR A 174 37.49 15.51 -8.74
CA THR A 174 37.95 16.67 -9.53
C THR A 174 38.10 16.34 -11.02
N ASN A 175 38.40 15.09 -11.38
CA ASN A 175 38.56 14.66 -12.76
C ASN A 175 37.19 14.65 -13.51
N PRO A 176 37.03 15.39 -14.61
CA PRO A 176 35.74 15.51 -15.30
C PRO A 176 35.17 14.19 -15.83
N ALA A 177 36.00 13.31 -16.39
CA ALA A 177 35.55 12.03 -16.94
C ALA A 177 35.08 11.08 -15.84
N LYS A 178 35.83 11.00 -14.72
CA LYS A 178 35.43 10.20 -13.55
C LYS A 178 34.18 10.77 -12.88
N LYS A 179 34.02 12.10 -12.87
CA LYS A 179 32.84 12.77 -12.33
C LYS A 179 31.61 12.48 -13.18
N SER A 180 31.73 12.51 -14.51
CA SER A 180 30.65 12.15 -15.44
C SER A 180 30.21 10.68 -15.26
N ASP A 181 31.16 9.75 -15.17
CA ASP A 181 30.84 8.33 -14.93
C ASP A 181 30.16 8.10 -13.56
N ALA A 182 30.62 8.81 -12.52
CA ALA A 182 29.99 8.77 -11.21
C ALA A 182 28.55 9.34 -11.24
N ILE A 183 28.33 10.48 -11.89
CA ILE A 183 26.97 11.04 -12.06
C ILE A 183 26.05 10.02 -12.75
N ARG A 184 26.54 9.37 -13.81
CA ARG A 184 25.79 8.35 -14.53
C ARG A 184 25.42 7.16 -13.64
N LYS A 185 26.35 6.68 -12.82
CA LYS A 185 26.12 5.59 -11.85
C LYS A 185 25.15 6.01 -10.74
N GLY A 186 25.17 7.28 -10.34
CA GLY A 186 24.28 7.84 -9.34
C GLY A 186 22.85 8.06 -9.82
N ALA A 187 22.60 8.15 -11.13
CA ALA A 187 21.29 8.46 -11.70
C ALA A 187 20.18 7.47 -11.31
N GLY A 188 20.53 6.22 -10.99
CA GLY A 188 19.60 5.19 -10.52
C GLY A 188 19.45 5.11 -9.01
N LEU A 189 20.16 5.93 -8.23
CA LEU A 189 20.10 5.92 -6.77
C LEU A 189 19.04 6.89 -6.27
N TYR A 190 18.40 6.51 -5.17
CA TYR A 190 17.41 7.32 -4.48
C TYR A 190 17.48 7.04 -2.99
N ASP A 191 17.29 8.09 -2.20
CA ASP A 191 17.06 7.97 -0.77
C ASP A 191 15.65 7.37 -0.57
N ARG A 192 15.54 6.39 0.32
CA ARG A 192 14.29 5.64 0.52
C ARG A 192 14.07 5.25 1.98
N ILE A 193 12.82 4.96 2.30
CA ILE A 193 12.42 4.40 3.60
C ILE A 193 12.05 2.94 3.37
N LEU A 194 12.82 2.04 3.97
CA LEU A 194 12.51 0.61 3.98
C LEU A 194 11.56 0.33 5.15
N ILE A 195 10.36 -0.14 4.85
CA ILE A 195 9.40 -0.61 5.86
C ILE A 195 9.64 -2.12 6.06
N LYS A 196 10.05 -2.52 7.26
CA LYS A 196 10.39 -3.91 7.56
C LYS A 196 9.13 -4.72 7.86
N PRO A 197 9.01 -5.94 7.32
CA PRO A 197 7.91 -6.81 7.71
C PRO A 197 8.05 -7.20 9.19
N HIS A 198 6.93 -7.22 9.91
CA HIS A 198 6.86 -8.02 11.11
C HIS A 198 7.01 -9.49 10.70
N VAL A 199 8.10 -10.12 11.15
CA VAL A 199 8.37 -11.54 10.89
C VAL A 199 7.33 -12.34 11.67
N LEU A 200 6.45 -13.05 10.96
CA LEU A 200 5.63 -14.07 11.56
C LEU A 200 6.47 -15.35 11.74
N PRO A 201 6.29 -16.13 12.82
CA PRO A 201 6.99 -17.39 12.99
C PRO A 201 6.75 -18.32 11.79
N SER A 202 7.76 -19.04 11.32
CA SER A 202 7.75 -19.85 10.09
C SER A 202 6.94 -21.15 10.17
N ASN A 203 6.51 -21.58 11.36
CA ASN A 203 5.86 -22.89 11.58
C ASN A 203 4.32 -22.75 11.69
N VAL A 204 3.71 -22.17 10.65
CA VAL A 204 2.27 -21.87 10.61
C VAL A 204 1.51 -22.95 9.84
N PRO A 205 0.47 -23.56 10.43
CA PRO A 205 -0.44 -24.42 9.69
C PRO A 205 -1.17 -23.63 8.59
N SER A 206 -1.27 -24.20 7.39
CA SER A 206 -2.01 -23.56 6.29
C SER A 206 -3.51 -23.55 6.61
N SER A 207 -4.27 -22.63 6.00
CA SER A 207 -5.74 -22.56 6.15
C SER A 207 -6.46 -23.88 5.82
N GLY A 208 -5.85 -24.76 5.02
CA GLY A 208 -6.37 -26.09 4.68
C GLY A 208 -6.19 -27.14 5.77
N GLU A 209 -5.21 -27.02 6.66
CA GLU A 209 -4.95 -27.98 7.74
C GLU A 209 -5.91 -27.78 8.94
N MET A 210 -6.66 -26.68 8.96
CA MET A 210 -7.40 -26.21 10.14
C MET A 210 -8.87 -26.63 10.18
N MET A 211 -9.38 -27.28 9.13
CA MET A 211 -10.80 -27.63 9.00
C MET A 211 -11.18 -28.97 9.65
N ALA A 212 -10.22 -29.71 10.22
CA ALA A 212 -10.45 -31.08 10.70
C ALA A 212 -10.78 -31.21 12.20
N GLN A 213 -10.88 -30.13 12.97
CA GLN A 213 -11.16 -30.24 14.41
C GLN A 213 -12.30 -29.31 14.86
N THR A 214 -13.39 -29.94 15.33
CA THR A 214 -14.58 -29.36 15.95
C THR A 214 -14.37 -28.86 17.39
N GLU A 215 -13.12 -28.75 17.83
CA GLU A 215 -12.72 -28.06 19.06
C GLU A 215 -12.00 -26.75 18.70
N ARG A 216 -12.03 -25.76 19.59
CA ARG A 216 -11.48 -24.39 19.37
C ARG A 216 -10.09 -24.44 18.73
N SER A 217 -10.02 -24.40 17.40
CA SER A 217 -8.74 -24.60 16.71
C SER A 217 -7.87 -23.34 16.83
N ILE A 218 -6.57 -23.56 16.99
CA ILE A 218 -5.57 -22.49 17.00
C ILE A 218 -5.49 -21.94 15.60
N HIS A 219 -5.87 -20.68 15.36
CA HIS A 219 -5.85 -20.10 14.01
C HIS A 219 -5.40 -18.64 14.00
N TRP A 220 -4.88 -18.19 12.87
CA TRP A 220 -4.57 -16.78 12.68
C TRP A 220 -5.83 -15.99 12.34
N ARG A 221 -6.16 -15.00 13.16
CA ARG A 221 -7.10 -13.95 12.78
C ARG A 221 -6.36 -12.90 11.96
N ARG A 222 -6.88 -12.60 10.78
CA ARG A 222 -6.33 -11.58 9.87
C ARG A 222 -6.28 -10.20 10.53
N GLY A 223 -5.30 -9.40 10.12
CA GLY A 223 -5.25 -7.99 10.49
C GLY A 223 -6.38 -7.21 9.81
N HIS A 224 -6.75 -6.08 10.36
CA HIS A 224 -7.77 -5.20 9.77
C HIS A 224 -7.59 -3.75 10.20
N PHE A 225 -8.11 -2.84 9.40
CA PHE A 225 -8.29 -1.44 9.75
C PHE A 225 -9.71 -1.22 10.25
N ARG A 226 -9.84 -0.50 11.37
CA ARG A 226 -11.14 -0.06 11.89
C ARG A 226 -11.11 1.38 12.35
N ASN A 227 -12.25 2.05 12.37
CA ASN A 227 -12.39 3.31 13.06
C ASN A 227 -12.46 3.10 14.58
N GLN A 228 -11.62 3.83 15.31
CA GLN A 228 -11.67 3.93 16.77
C GLN A 228 -12.14 5.33 17.16
N ARG A 229 -13.23 5.42 17.90
CA ARG A 229 -13.69 6.69 18.47
C ARG A 229 -12.78 7.15 19.62
N TYR A 230 -12.58 8.46 19.75
CA TYR A 230 -11.74 9.06 20.78
C TYR A 230 -12.17 10.51 21.12
N GLY A 231 -11.51 11.09 22.13
CA GLY A 231 -11.77 12.45 22.61
C GLY A 231 -12.95 12.55 23.57
N GLU A 232 -13.29 13.78 23.95
CA GLU A 232 -14.42 14.05 24.85
C GLU A 232 -15.70 13.50 24.24
N LYS A 233 -16.45 12.69 25.01
CA LYS A 233 -17.70 12.04 24.58
C LYS A 233 -17.58 11.24 23.27
N LEU A 234 -16.38 10.76 22.92
CA LEU A 234 -16.14 9.96 21.70
C LEU A 234 -16.54 10.69 20.40
N ALA A 235 -16.38 12.02 20.36
CA ALA A 235 -16.80 12.86 19.24
C ALA A 235 -15.95 12.70 17.97
N PHE A 236 -14.73 12.17 18.08
CA PHE A 236 -13.80 12.02 16.95
C PHE A 236 -13.56 10.55 16.61
N SER A 237 -13.19 10.26 15.36
CA SER A 237 -12.79 8.93 14.90
C SER A 237 -11.43 8.96 14.24
N LYS A 238 -10.67 7.87 14.38
CA LYS A 238 -9.42 7.66 13.66
C LYS A 238 -9.29 6.19 13.22
N PRO A 239 -8.73 5.90 12.05
CA PRO A 239 -8.42 4.54 11.67
C PRO A 239 -7.28 4.02 12.55
N VAL A 240 -7.38 2.76 12.95
CA VAL A 240 -6.31 2.05 13.66
C VAL A 240 -6.04 0.73 12.96
N TRP A 241 -4.76 0.39 12.84
CA TRP A 241 -4.33 -0.92 12.37
C TRP A 241 -4.35 -1.91 13.52
N ILE A 242 -5.12 -3.00 13.37
CA ILE A 242 -5.07 -4.15 14.27
C ILE A 242 -4.25 -5.23 13.57
N ALA A 243 -3.08 -5.53 14.13
CA ALA A 243 -2.20 -6.56 13.59
C ALA A 243 -2.86 -7.95 13.66
N PRO A 244 -2.50 -8.88 12.76
CA PRO A 244 -2.91 -10.28 12.85
C PRO A 244 -2.54 -10.90 14.21
N VAL A 245 -3.41 -11.74 14.76
CA VAL A 245 -3.22 -12.37 16.08
C VAL A 245 -3.49 -13.87 15.99
N LEU A 246 -2.67 -14.67 16.68
CA LEU A 246 -2.91 -16.10 16.87
C LEU A 246 -3.99 -16.28 17.94
N VAL A 247 -5.14 -16.81 17.52
CA VAL A 247 -6.29 -17.12 18.38
C VAL A 247 -6.10 -18.49 19.01
N ASN A 248 -6.55 -18.63 20.26
CA ASN A 248 -6.39 -19.83 21.08
C ASN A 248 -4.92 -20.26 21.27
N ARG A 249 -3.98 -19.30 21.28
CA ARG A 249 -2.53 -19.55 21.40
C ARG A 249 -2.15 -20.40 22.62
N GLU A 250 -2.94 -20.32 23.68
CA GLU A 250 -2.80 -21.10 24.91
C GLU A 250 -2.91 -22.60 24.70
N LEU A 251 -3.62 -23.05 23.65
CA LEU A 251 -3.69 -24.48 23.30
C LEU A 251 -2.37 -25.02 22.75
N ARG A 252 -1.41 -24.15 22.35
CA ARG A 252 -0.02 -24.50 22.01
C ARG A 252 0.94 -24.41 23.19
N ALA A 253 0.53 -23.87 24.34
CA ALA A 253 1.43 -23.68 25.49
C ALA A 253 1.92 -25.01 26.11
N ALA A 254 1.42 -26.16 25.65
CA ALA A 254 1.98 -27.47 25.95
C ALA A 254 3.31 -27.77 25.21
N GLU A 255 3.68 -26.99 24.20
CA GLU A 255 4.94 -27.13 23.45
C GLU A 255 5.73 -25.80 23.48
N SER A 256 6.86 -25.81 24.18
CA SER A 256 7.58 -24.65 24.73
C SER A 256 8.40 -23.79 23.74
N GLU A 257 7.91 -23.49 22.54
CA GLU A 257 8.72 -22.77 21.52
C GLU A 257 8.08 -21.54 20.86
N LEU A 258 6.95 -21.02 21.37
CA LEU A 258 6.35 -19.82 20.78
C LEU A 258 6.93 -18.51 21.33
N VAL A 259 7.57 -17.74 20.45
CA VAL A 259 7.97 -16.35 20.70
C VAL A 259 6.72 -15.46 20.74
N TYR A 260 6.45 -14.88 21.90
CA TYR A 260 5.30 -14.00 22.13
C TYR A 260 5.50 -12.64 21.45
N PRO A 261 4.47 -12.08 20.78
CA PRO A 261 4.47 -10.67 20.40
C PRO A 261 4.64 -9.80 21.65
N LYS A 262 5.56 -8.83 21.61
CA LYS A 262 5.79 -7.92 22.74
C LYS A 262 4.51 -7.13 23.04
N ASP A 263 4.10 -7.11 24.30
CA ASP A 263 3.09 -6.17 24.79
C ASP A 263 3.68 -4.76 24.75
N TYR A 264 3.30 -3.98 23.74
CA TYR A 264 3.69 -2.58 23.67
C TYR A 264 2.81 -1.77 24.63
N LYS A 265 3.33 -1.45 25.81
CA LYS A 265 2.80 -0.34 26.63
C LYS A 265 3.04 0.95 25.86
N THR A 266 1.99 1.54 25.31
CA THR A 266 2.08 2.86 24.65
C THR A 266 2.21 3.94 25.71
N ALA A 267 3.34 4.65 25.74
CA ALA A 267 3.39 5.95 26.40
C ALA A 267 2.37 6.89 25.71
N PRO A 268 1.64 7.72 26.46
CA PRO A 268 0.76 8.71 25.87
C PRO A 268 1.58 9.66 24.97
N PRO A 269 1.00 10.14 23.85
CA PRO A 269 1.69 11.08 22.98
C PRO A 269 2.05 12.35 23.76
N SER A 270 3.34 12.72 23.76
CA SER A 270 3.80 14.02 24.22
C SER A 270 3.46 15.04 23.14
N PHE A 271 2.48 15.91 23.41
CA PHE A 271 2.27 17.10 22.61
C PHE A 271 3.31 18.14 23.03
N MET A 272 4.20 18.52 22.11
CA MET A 272 4.96 19.78 22.14
C MET A 272 4.45 20.65 21.00
#